data_AF-A0A1Q6RPH4-F1
#
_entry.id   AF-A0A1Q6RPH4-F1
#
_cell.length_a   1.000
_cell.length_b   1.000
_cell.length_c   1.000
_cell.angle_alpha   90.00
_cell.angle_beta   90.00
_cell.angle_gamma   90.00
#
_symmetry.space_group_name_H-M   'P 1'
#
loop_
_entity.id
_entity.type
_entity.pdbx_description
1 polymer ?
#
loop_
_entity_poly.entity_id
_entity_poly.type
_entity_poly.pdbx_seq_one_letter_code
_entity_poly.pdbx_strand_id
1 'polypeptide(L)'
;MIIVPGKNTKNEYETCNLSVAANMLVVGSSGSGKSNFLYAVITSLVFNRSPENLKLLLIAANETEFTAFCGLPHLIAEPVVEVANIQNVFSLIMLRLKS
;
A
#
# COMPACT_ATOMS: atom_id res chain seq x y z
N MET A 1 11.67 -6.35 -1.50
CA MET A 1 11.06 -5.05 -1.19
C MET A 1 10.96 -4.94 0.32
N ILE A 2 11.89 -4.24 0.96
CA ILE A 2 11.94 -4.16 2.43
C ILE A 2 11.07 -2.99 2.89
N ILE A 3 10.23 -3.23 3.91
CA ILE A 3 9.48 -2.22 4.64
C ILE A 3 9.90 -2.22 6.11
N VAL A 4 9.64 -1.11 6.79
CA VAL A 4 9.88 -0.97 8.24
C VAL A 4 8.53 -0.70 8.93
N PRO A 5 7.80 -1.75 9.36
CA PRO A 5 6.47 -1.59 9.94
C PRO A 5 6.45 -0.92 11.31
N GLY A 6 7.53 -1.01 12.09
CA GLY A 6 7.56 -0.48 13.45
C GLY A 6 8.69 -1.06 14.29
N LYS A 7 8.47 -1.08 15.60
CA LYS A 7 9.45 -1.57 16.58
C LYS A 7 8.91 -2.73 17.41
N ASN A 8 9.80 -3.59 17.87
CA ASN A 8 9.48 -4.66 18.81
C ASN A 8 9.46 -4.15 20.27
N THR A 9 9.23 -5.06 21.22
CA THR A 9 9.18 -4.74 22.68
C THR A 9 10.52 -4.30 23.25
N LYS A 10 11.63 -4.52 22.53
CA LYS A 10 12.97 -4.03 22.87
C LYS A 10 13.29 -2.68 22.23
N ASN A 11 12.32 -2.06 21.57
CA ASN A 11 12.45 -0.77 20.87
C ASN A 11 13.39 -0.83 19.65
N GLU A 12 13.63 -2.03 19.10
CA GLU A 12 14.41 -2.25 17.89
C GLU A 12 13.49 -2.21 16.67
N TYR A 13 13.95 -1.65 15.55
CA TYR A 13 13.17 -1.60 14.31
C TYR A 13 13.08 -2.98 13.68
N GLU A 14 11.85 -3.41 13.41
CA GLU A 14 11.59 -4.64 12.66
C GLU A 14 11.51 -4.32 11.16
N THR A 15 12.02 -5.23 10.34
CA THR A 15 11.96 -5.10 8.88
C THR A 15 11.27 -6.32 8.26
N CYS A 16 10.52 -6.10 7.19
CA CYS A 16 9.82 -7.17 6.48
C CYS A 16 10.08 -7.07 4.98
N ASN A 17 10.34 -8.20 4.31
CA ASN A 17 10.55 -8.24 2.87
C ASN A 17 9.28 -8.69 2.13
N LEU A 18 8.51 -7.75 1.58
CA LEU A 18 7.29 -8.03 0.80
C LEU A 18 7.55 -8.88 -0.44
N SER A 19 8.76 -8.85 -1.01
CA SER A 19 9.06 -9.64 -2.21
C SER A 19 9.05 -11.14 -1.92
N VAL A 20 9.24 -11.54 -0.66
CA VAL A 20 9.17 -12.95 -0.24
C VAL A 20 7.76 -13.32 0.19
N ALA A 21 7.01 -12.40 0.82
CA ALA A 21 5.64 -12.64 1.25
C ALA A 21 4.64 -12.74 0.09
N ALA A 22 4.93 -12.09 -1.05
CA ALA A 22 4.07 -11.91 -2.24
C ALA A 22 2.74 -11.18 -1.98
N ASN A 23 2.04 -11.49 -0.90
CA ASN A 23 0.83 -10.83 -0.41
C ASN A 23 0.87 -10.67 1.12
N MET A 24 0.16 -9.68 1.66
CA MET A 24 0.05 -9.44 3.10
C MET A 24 -1.41 -9.21 3.49
N LEU A 25 -1.84 -9.82 4.60
CA LEU A 25 -3.16 -9.61 5.20
C LEU A 25 -3.01 -8.92 6.57
N VAL A 26 -3.73 -7.81 6.78
CA VAL A 26 -3.73 -7.04 8.02
C VAL A 26 -5.12 -7.09 8.66
N VAL A 27 -5.23 -7.61 9.88
CA VAL A 27 -6.50 -7.79 10.60
C VAL A 27 -6.40 -7.21 12.02
N GLY A 28 -7.51 -6.68 12.54
CA GLY A 28 -7.58 -6.07 13.86
C GLY A 28 -8.87 -5.27 14.07
N SER A 29 -9.22 -5.00 15.32
CA SER A 29 -10.42 -4.24 15.70
C SER A 29 -10.31 -2.75 15.36
N SER A 30 -11.43 -2.01 15.40
CA SER A 30 -11.40 -0.55 15.25
C SER A 30 -10.48 0.08 16.30
N GLY A 31 -9.67 1.07 15.92
CA GLY A 31 -8.70 1.71 16.80
C GLY A 31 -7.40 0.93 17.05
N SER A 32 -7.25 -0.31 16.54
CA SER A 32 -6.04 -1.12 16.77
C SER A 32 -4.79 -0.68 15.99
N GLY A 33 -4.86 0.42 15.23
CA GLY A 33 -3.73 0.96 14.46
C GLY A 33 -3.53 0.40 13.05
N LYS A 34 -4.50 -0.35 12.48
CA LYS A 34 -4.39 -0.90 11.10
C LYS A 34 -4.11 0.16 10.04
N SER A 35 -4.83 1.28 10.05
CA SER A 35 -4.64 2.34 9.06
C SER A 35 -3.26 2.98 9.20
N ASN A 36 -2.80 3.25 10.43
CA ASN A 36 -1.44 3.73 10.69
C ASN A 36 -0.37 2.74 10.22
N PHE A 37 -0.61 1.44 10.40
CA PHE A 37 0.27 0.40 9.88
C PHE A 37 0.37 0.46 8.35
N LEU A 38 -0.76 0.52 7.64
CA LEU A 38 -0.77 0.65 6.18
C LEU A 38 -0.05 1.94 5.72
N TYR A 39 -0.22 3.04 6.46
CA TYR A 39 0.46 4.29 6.16
C TYR A 39 1.99 4.16 6.30
N ALA A 40 2.46 3.50 7.36
CA ALA A 40 3.88 3.24 7.56
C ALA A 40 4.45 2.37 6.43
N VAL A 41 3.71 1.35 5.99
CA VAL A 41 4.07 0.51 4.84
C VAL A 41 4.18 1.35 3.57
N ILE A 42 3.13 2.07 3.19
CA ILE A 42 3.09 2.89 1.97
C ILE A 42 4.22 3.94 2.00
N THR A 43 4.39 4.63 3.12
CA THR A 43 5.45 5.65 3.29
C THR A 43 6.84 5.02 3.14
N SER A 44 7.09 3.87 3.77
CA SER A 44 8.35 3.15 3.67
C SER A 44 8.67 2.74 2.22
N LEU A 45 7.65 2.37 1.44
CA LEU A 45 7.81 2.02 0.03
C LEU A 45 8.13 3.24 -0.84
N VAL A 46 7.34 4.30 -0.71
CA VAL A 46 7.48 5.55 -1.48
C VAL A 46 8.82 6.23 -1.18
N PHE A 47 9.28 6.19 0.07
CA PHE A 47 10.55 6.79 0.48
C PHE A 47 11.77 6.06 -0.11
N ASN A 48 11.68 4.75 -0.30
CA ASN A 48 12.81 3.91 -0.73
C ASN A 48 12.80 3.56 -2.22
N ARG A 49 11.81 4.01 -3.01
CA ARG A 49 11.66 3.66 -4.43
C ARG A 49 11.24 4.85 -5.27
N SER A 50 11.88 5.00 -6.43
CA SER A 50 11.46 5.99 -7.42
C SER A 50 10.11 5.59 -8.07
N PRO A 51 9.35 6.56 -8.61
CA PRO A 51 8.09 6.30 -9.32
C PRO A 51 8.21 5.38 -10.54
N GLU A 52 9.42 5.23 -11.09
CA GLU A 52 9.71 4.31 -12.21
C GLU A 52 9.79 2.86 -11.74
N ASN A 53 10.28 2.65 -10.51
CA ASN A 53 10.53 1.32 -9.94
C ASN A 53 9.41 0.85 -9.00
N LEU A 54 8.44 1.71 -8.69
CA LEU A 54 7.29 1.40 -7.86
C LEU A 54 6.05 2.10 -8.40
N LYS A 55 5.02 1.31 -8.72
CA LYS A 55 3.67 1.76 -9.02
C LYS A 55 2.71 1.26 -7.96
N LEU A 56 1.84 2.14 -7.47
CA LEU A 56 0.88 1.87 -6.40
C LEU A 56 -0.54 2.05 -6.92
N LEU A 57 -1.40 1.09 -6.57
CA LEU A 57 -2.85 1.24 -6.64
C LEU A 57 -3.38 1.16 -5.20
N LEU A 58 -4.10 2.20 -4.78
CA LEU A 58 -4.73 2.25 -3.46
C LEU A 58 -6.25 2.09 -3.63
N ILE A 59 -6.80 1.08 -2.98
CA ILE A 59 -8.24 0.82 -2.93
C ILE A 59 -8.68 1.06 -1.49
N ALA A 60 -9.57 2.02 -1.28
CA ALA A 60 -9.95 2.52 0.03
C ALA A 60 -11.39 2.10 0.38
N ALA A 61 -11.68 1.93 1.66
CA ALA A 61 -13.05 1.66 2.13
C ALA A 61 -13.93 2.92 2.16
N ASN A 62 -13.30 4.11 2.14
CA ASN A 62 -13.95 5.41 2.09
C ASN A 62 -13.00 6.46 1.49
N GLU A 63 -13.54 7.63 1.15
CA GLU A 63 -12.80 8.69 0.46
C GLU A 63 -11.67 9.31 1.29
N THR A 64 -11.68 9.18 2.62
CA THR A 64 -10.69 9.84 3.48
C THR A 64 -9.48 8.96 3.79
N GLU A 65 -9.63 7.64 3.68
CA GLU A 65 -8.65 6.66 4.18
C GLU A 65 -7.25 6.79 3.56
N PHE A 66 -7.09 7.28 2.33
CA PHE A 66 -5.77 7.44 1.69
C PHE A 66 -5.50 8.84 1.12
N THR A 67 -6.26 9.84 1.55
CA THR A 67 -6.11 11.24 1.10
C THR A 67 -4.71 11.82 1.25
N ALA A 68 -3.96 11.37 2.27
CA ALA A 68 -2.57 11.78 2.50
C ALA A 68 -1.61 11.38 1.37
N PHE A 69 -2.00 10.44 0.50
CA PHE A 69 -1.16 9.92 -0.58
C PHE A 69 -1.58 10.43 -1.98
N CYS A 70 -2.67 11.20 -2.09
CA CYS A 70 -3.12 11.79 -3.34
C CYS A 70 -2.03 12.63 -4.02
N GLY A 71 -1.97 12.58 -5.36
CA GLY A 71 -0.97 13.30 -6.15
C GLY A 71 0.47 12.75 -6.09
N LEU A 72 0.73 11.65 -5.37
CA LEU A 72 2.04 11.01 -5.42
C LEU A 72 2.32 10.48 -6.85
N PRO A 73 3.53 10.74 -7.42
CA PRO A 73 3.88 10.29 -8.76
C PRO A 73 3.96 8.76 -8.91
N HIS A 74 3.95 8.03 -7.79
CA HIS A 74 3.91 6.58 -7.72
C HIS A 74 2.52 5.99 -8.00
N LEU A 75 1.45 6.79 -7.85
CA LEU A 75 0.09 6.32 -8.04
C LEU A 75 -0.22 6.05 -9.52
N ILE A 76 -0.88 4.92 -9.79
CA ILE A 76 -1.43 4.60 -11.13
C ILE A 76 -2.70 5.40 -11.39
N ALA A 77 -3.48 5.64 -10.34
CA ALA A 77 -4.68 6.45 -10.30
C ALA A 77 -4.86 7.00 -8.88
N GLU A 78 -5.65 8.06 -8.73
CA GLU A 78 -6.09 8.54 -7.41
C GLU A 78 -6.80 7.41 -6.62
N PRO A 79 -6.75 7.42 -5.27
CA PRO A 79 -7.32 6.36 -4.45
C PRO A 79 -8.78 6.02 -4.84
N VAL A 80 -9.03 4.75 -5.12
CA VAL A 80 -10.31 4.26 -5.63
C VAL A 80 -11.18 3.76 -4.49
N VAL A 81 -12.42 4.26 -4.40
CA VAL A 81 -13.40 3.84 -3.39
C VAL A 81 -14.49 2.94 -3.97
N GLU A 82 -14.87 3.16 -5.24
CA GLU A 82 -15.99 2.46 -5.86
C GLU A 82 -15.62 1.12 -6.51
N VAL A 83 -16.41 0.08 -6.19
CA VAL A 83 -16.21 -1.31 -6.66
C VAL A 83 -16.28 -1.45 -8.18
N ALA A 84 -17.14 -0.68 -8.85
CA ALA A 84 -17.23 -0.68 -10.31
C ALA A 84 -15.89 -0.27 -10.97
N ASN A 85 -15.16 0.64 -10.33
CA ASN A 85 -13.85 1.09 -10.81
C ASN A 85 -12.75 0.06 -10.48
N ILE A 86 -12.91 -0.72 -9.40
CA ILE A 86 -11.96 -1.77 -9.02
C ILE A 86 -11.83 -2.82 -10.13
N GLN A 87 -12.94 -3.31 -10.71
CA GLN A 87 -12.88 -4.35 -11.76
C GLN A 87 -12.11 -3.89 -13.00
N ASN A 88 -12.35 -2.65 -13.44
CA ASN A 88 -11.68 -2.07 -14.59
C ASN A 88 -10.18 -1.91 -14.33
N VAL A 89 -9.80 -1.39 -13.16
CA VAL A 89 -8.39 -1.20 -12.80
C VAL A 89 -7.67 -2.53 -12.61
N PHE A 90 -8.30 -3.52 -11.97
CA PHE A 90 -7.72 -4.87 -11.86
C PHE A 90 -7.49 -5.51 -13.22
N SER A 91 -8.42 -5.34 -14.16
CA SER A 91 -8.30 -5.86 -15.52
C SER A 91 -7.10 -5.24 -16.25
N LEU A 92 -6.89 -3.93 -16.08
CA LEU A 92 -5.72 -3.22 -16.63
C LEU A 92 -4.41 -3.74 -16.04
N ILE A 93 -4.36 -3.98 -14.71
CA ILE A 93 -3.18 -4.54 -14.05
C ILE A 93 -2.90 -5.95 -14.58
N MET A 94 -3.92 -6.80 -14.69
CA MET A 94 -3.78 -8.17 -15.17
C MET A 94 -3.28 -8.23 -16.61
N LEU A 95 -3.70 -7.30 -17.48
CA LEU A 95 -3.16 -7.19 -18.83
C LEU A 95 -1.67 -6.80 -18.81
N ARG A 96 -1.28 -5.86 -17.94
CA ARG A 96 0.11 -5.42 -17.80
C ARG A 96 1.05 -6.49 -17.23
N LEU A 97 0.52 -7.39 -16.39
CA LEU A 97 1.29 -8.50 -15.81
C LEU A 97 1.49 -9.67 -16.78
N LYS A 98 0.71 -9.76 -17.86
CA LYS A 98 0.80 -10.82 -18.88
C LYS A 98 1.74 -10.50 -20.04
N SER A 99 2.26 -9.27 -20.14
CA SER A 99 3.22 -8.81 -21.16
C SER A 99 4.64 -8.85 -20.62
#